data_AF-A0A4Q3FCV4-F1
#
_entry.id   AF-A0A4Q3FCV4-F1
#
_cell.length_a   1.000
_cell.length_b   1.000
_cell.length_c   1.000
_cell.angle_alpha   90.00
_cell.angle_beta   90.00
_cell.angle_gamma   90.00
#
_symmetry.space_group_name_H-M   'P 1'
#
loop_
_entity.id
_entity.type
_entity.pdbx_description
1 polymer ?
#
loop_
_entity_poly.entity_id
_entity_poly.type
_entity_poly.pdbx_seq_one_letter_code
_entity_poly.pdbx_strand_id
1 'polypeptide(L)'
;RDYVSGAMENTSATLHGDYVQKTAREMLDDNYSQGESTIAHELFHQWFGDYVTAESWSNLTVNESFADFSETLWAEHHYGKDEGGAHIYENQQAYLNSKDAAAKNLVRFNYADKEDMFDVVTYQKGGCILNMLRNYLGEDAFFGGLNLYLRQNALGNGEAQQLRLALEKVSGKDLNWFFNQWYYGSGHPELKIDYRWDEASKTQSVYLNQTQNGQTFTLPMAIDIYAGGKMERHQVWMKSKSDTLTFKLLSKPNLVNVDGDKVLLAKKTDNKTSDELAFQYFNAPLYLDRFEAMLALTGKNEDAARKVMLAALKDKYYGLRTLAIRNITLGSNETKQTALLAITNIARNDQNNTVKAAAILALGKMKNTADLPLFKTALNSQSYAVQGAALNALAAQNPDEALKLARDFEKDNKGALTQAIVSVYAAQGAEAELPFVSKAFDQGGPQVKFNTMQQGYINMLAKINDTQKVNARVDAFKDFAIKFKQYGIDQPVISMLNQLKTQKQNQAKAANGELKNQLNAQADYLTKAVEEINSGK
;
A
#
# COMPACT_ATOMS: atom_id res chain seq x y z
N ARG A 1 -19.78 6.22 16.27
CA ARG A 1 -18.73 7.03 15.59
C ARG A 1 -19.28 8.44 15.64
N ASP A 2 -18.69 9.31 16.44
CA ASP A 2 -19.22 10.66 16.67
C ASP A 2 -18.43 11.74 15.90
N TYR A 3 -17.54 11.32 14.99
CA TYR A 3 -16.81 12.20 14.07
C TYR A 3 -16.70 11.55 12.68
N VAL A 4 -16.92 12.35 11.62
CA VAL A 4 -17.06 11.86 10.23
C VAL A 4 -15.69 11.73 9.55
N SER A 5 -14.73 12.58 9.91
CA SER A 5 -13.37 12.63 9.34
C SER A 5 -12.36 11.77 10.12
N GLY A 6 -11.17 11.57 9.53
CA GLY A 6 -10.07 10.84 10.17
C GLY A 6 -9.44 11.60 11.34
N ALA A 7 -9.26 12.91 11.17
CA ALA A 7 -8.78 13.86 12.17
C ALA A 7 -9.26 15.28 11.77
N MET A 8 -8.90 16.31 12.55
CA MET A 8 -9.19 17.72 12.26
C MET A 8 -8.24 18.65 13.01
N GLU A 9 -7.72 19.63 12.28
CA GLU A 9 -6.60 20.49 12.61
C GLU A 9 -6.91 21.64 13.57
N ASN A 10 -8.10 21.70 14.18
CA ASN A 10 -8.55 22.87 14.96
C ASN A 10 -7.45 23.43 15.88
N THR A 11 -7.08 24.69 15.67
CA THR A 11 -6.01 25.35 16.43
C THR A 11 -6.23 25.19 17.94
N SER A 12 -5.19 24.77 18.66
CA SER A 12 -5.17 24.46 20.10
C SER A 12 -5.98 23.24 20.58
N ALA A 13 -6.74 22.58 19.70
CA ALA A 13 -7.59 21.44 20.02
C ALA A 13 -7.74 20.44 18.87
N THR A 14 -6.61 19.98 18.31
CA THR A 14 -6.58 18.98 17.22
C THR A 14 -7.26 17.67 17.63
N LEU A 15 -8.22 17.23 16.81
CA LEU A 15 -8.96 15.99 17.03
C LEU A 15 -8.36 14.88 16.18
N HIS A 16 -8.26 13.68 16.73
CA HIS A 16 -7.77 12.49 16.02
C HIS A 16 -8.74 11.33 16.19
N GLY A 17 -8.83 10.47 15.16
CA GLY A 17 -9.53 9.20 15.25
C GLY A 17 -8.90 8.27 16.29
N ASP A 18 -9.69 7.35 16.81
CA ASP A 18 -9.28 6.37 17.84
C ASP A 18 -8.10 5.48 17.42
N TYR A 19 -7.82 5.36 16.12
CA TYR A 19 -6.69 4.61 15.57
C TYR A 19 -5.31 5.15 15.98
N VAL A 20 -5.21 6.39 16.48
CA VAL A 20 -3.95 6.90 17.07
C VAL A 20 -3.72 6.38 18.49
N GLN A 21 -4.76 5.86 19.17
CA GLN A 21 -4.67 5.34 20.52
C GLN A 21 -4.21 3.88 20.48
N LYS A 22 -2.91 3.66 20.69
CA LYS A 22 -2.31 2.32 20.67
C LYS A 22 -1.66 1.97 22.00
N THR A 23 -1.71 0.69 22.34
CA THR A 23 -0.96 0.12 23.45
C THR A 23 0.52 -0.05 23.07
N ALA A 24 1.38 -0.19 24.08
CA ALA A 24 2.80 -0.48 23.85
C ALA A 24 3.02 -1.75 23.01
N ARG A 25 2.14 -2.75 23.10
CA ARG A 25 2.21 -3.97 22.28
C ARG A 25 1.83 -3.73 20.82
N GLU A 26 0.80 -2.92 20.56
CA GLU A 26 0.41 -2.55 19.19
C GLU A 26 1.52 -1.76 18.48
N MET A 27 2.18 -0.85 19.19
CA MET A 27 3.30 -0.06 18.65
C MET A 27 4.52 -0.91 18.25
N LEU A 28 4.68 -2.13 18.77
CA LEU A 28 5.78 -3.02 18.35
C LEU A 28 5.64 -3.52 16.92
N ASP A 29 4.43 -3.47 16.37
CA ASP A 29 4.10 -3.92 15.02
C ASP A 29 3.96 -2.76 14.03
N ASP A 30 4.08 -1.52 14.51
CA ASP A 30 4.05 -0.32 13.68
C ASP A 30 5.42 -0.09 13.04
N ASN A 31 5.39 0.24 11.75
CA ASN A 31 6.49 0.92 11.09
C ASN A 31 6.12 2.40 11.02
N TYR A 32 6.26 3.07 9.88
CA TYR A 32 5.57 4.34 9.70
C TYR A 32 4.05 4.10 9.57
N SER A 33 3.30 4.43 10.61
CA SER A 33 1.88 4.08 10.71
C SER A 33 0.96 5.20 10.23
N GLN A 34 -0.24 4.85 9.77
CA GLN A 34 -1.29 5.83 9.42
C GLN A 34 -1.58 6.82 10.56
N GLY A 35 -1.50 6.36 11.82
CA GLY A 35 -1.71 7.23 12.98
C GLY A 35 -0.64 8.31 13.07
N GLU A 36 0.62 7.94 12.87
CA GLU A 36 1.75 8.86 12.90
C GLU A 36 1.74 9.81 11.69
N SER A 37 1.40 9.31 10.50
CA SER A 37 1.25 10.16 9.32
C SER A 37 0.12 11.18 9.48
N THR A 38 -1.03 10.76 10.03
CA THR A 38 -2.13 11.68 10.38
C THR A 38 -1.65 12.74 11.38
N ILE A 39 -0.93 12.36 12.44
CA ILE A 39 -0.44 13.33 13.42
C ILE A 39 0.49 14.37 12.77
N ALA A 40 1.39 13.94 11.87
CA ALA A 40 2.24 14.86 11.12
C ALA A 40 1.41 15.81 10.24
N HIS A 41 0.42 15.26 9.53
CA HIS A 41 -0.53 16.00 8.68
C HIS A 41 -1.23 17.13 9.46
N GLU A 42 -1.91 16.78 10.55
CA GLU A 42 -2.67 17.73 11.36
C GLU A 42 -1.79 18.77 12.06
N LEU A 43 -0.58 18.37 12.46
CA LEU A 43 0.38 19.30 13.03
C LEU A 43 0.86 20.32 11.99
N PHE A 44 1.04 19.90 10.74
CA PHE A 44 1.52 20.79 9.68
C PHE A 44 0.50 21.86 9.31
N HIS A 45 -0.79 21.57 9.48
CA HIS A 45 -1.86 22.54 9.29
C HIS A 45 -1.73 23.79 10.17
N GLN A 46 -1.04 23.71 11.31
CA GLN A 46 -0.78 24.88 12.16
C GLN A 46 -0.04 26.00 11.40
N TRP A 47 0.74 25.66 10.36
CA TRP A 47 1.37 26.63 9.46
C TRP A 47 0.60 26.81 8.16
N PHE A 48 0.17 25.70 7.54
CA PHE A 48 -0.48 25.65 6.23
C PHE A 48 -1.92 25.16 6.38
N GLY A 49 -2.86 26.07 6.63
CA GLY A 49 -4.22 25.74 7.02
C GLY A 49 -4.78 26.74 8.02
N ASP A 50 -4.04 26.95 9.10
CA ASP A 50 -4.44 27.82 10.21
C ASP A 50 -3.72 29.18 10.17
N TYR A 51 -2.38 29.19 10.22
CA TYR A 51 -1.60 30.45 10.24
C TYR A 51 -1.70 31.22 8.91
N VAL A 52 -1.73 30.49 7.79
CA VAL A 52 -2.15 30.99 6.49
C VAL A 52 -3.18 30.00 5.96
N THR A 53 -4.43 30.44 5.83
CA THR A 53 -5.54 29.59 5.37
C THR A 53 -5.83 29.80 3.89
N ALA A 54 -6.36 28.80 3.19
CA ALA A 54 -6.75 28.95 1.80
C ALA A 54 -7.78 30.09 1.63
N GLU A 55 -7.56 30.95 0.62
CA GLU A 55 -8.48 32.06 0.33
C GLU A 55 -9.90 31.59 -0.01
N SER A 56 -9.99 30.45 -0.68
CA SER A 56 -11.22 29.79 -1.08
C SER A 56 -10.98 28.29 -1.24
N TRP A 57 -12.04 27.48 -1.33
CA TRP A 57 -11.92 26.04 -1.62
C TRP A 57 -11.13 25.75 -2.89
N SER A 58 -11.14 26.66 -3.88
CA SER A 58 -10.33 26.59 -5.10
C SER A 58 -8.83 26.47 -4.81
N ASN A 59 -8.37 27.12 -3.73
CA ASN A 59 -6.98 27.18 -3.30
C ASN A 59 -6.65 26.16 -2.21
N LEU A 60 -7.53 25.19 -1.91
CA LEU A 60 -7.37 24.23 -0.82
C LEU A 60 -6.03 23.46 -0.83
N THR A 61 -5.38 23.35 -2.00
CA THR A 61 -4.01 22.84 -2.13
C THR A 61 -2.98 23.52 -1.20
N VAL A 62 -3.12 24.82 -0.90
CA VAL A 62 -2.17 25.50 0.01
C VAL A 62 -2.30 25.05 1.46
N ASN A 63 -3.37 24.33 1.80
CA ASN A 63 -3.57 23.66 3.08
C ASN A 63 -3.21 22.17 2.94
N GLU A 64 -4.04 21.43 2.21
CA GLU A 64 -4.09 19.97 2.23
C GLU A 64 -2.90 19.32 1.52
N SER A 65 -2.43 19.91 0.41
CA SER A 65 -1.27 19.37 -0.29
C SER A 65 -0.01 19.48 0.56
N PHE A 66 0.09 20.56 1.35
CA PHE A 66 1.21 20.78 2.27
C PHE A 66 1.15 19.84 3.47
N ALA A 67 -0.04 19.60 4.02
CA ALA A 67 -0.22 18.63 5.08
C ALA A 67 0.11 17.20 4.59
N ASP A 68 -0.35 16.78 3.41
CA ASP A 68 0.02 15.49 2.78
C ASP A 68 1.54 15.41 2.50
N PHE A 69 2.14 16.49 1.99
CA PHE A 69 3.59 16.55 1.78
C PHE A 69 4.39 16.41 3.09
N SER A 70 3.88 16.93 4.20
CA SER A 70 4.54 16.86 5.50
C SER A 70 4.72 15.44 6.01
N GLU A 71 3.81 14.53 5.64
CA GLU A 71 3.89 13.12 5.97
C GLU A 71 5.15 12.49 5.36
N THR A 72 5.51 12.89 4.13
CA THR A 72 6.76 12.46 3.50
C THR A 72 7.98 13.06 4.23
N LEU A 73 7.92 14.34 4.60
CA LEU A 73 9.02 15.00 5.33
C LEU A 73 9.29 14.31 6.68
N TRP A 74 8.22 13.98 7.41
CA TRP A 74 8.34 13.30 8.69
C TRP A 74 8.90 11.88 8.54
N ALA A 75 8.38 11.11 7.57
CA ALA A 75 8.90 9.78 7.26
C ALA A 75 10.41 9.82 6.92
N GLU A 76 10.82 10.76 6.07
CA GLU A 76 12.24 10.96 5.74
C GLU A 76 13.09 11.30 6.97
N HIS A 77 12.57 12.17 7.85
CA HIS A 77 13.30 12.66 9.01
C HIS A 77 13.46 11.58 10.09
N HIS A 78 12.38 10.88 10.43
CA HIS A 78 12.36 9.94 11.54
C HIS A 78 12.85 8.53 11.14
N TYR A 79 12.39 8.02 10.00
CA TYR A 79 12.66 6.65 9.54
C TYR A 79 13.70 6.57 8.41
N GLY A 80 14.06 7.71 7.83
CA GLY A 80 15.06 7.82 6.77
C GLY A 80 14.46 7.86 5.36
N LYS A 81 15.33 8.13 4.38
CA LYS A 81 14.94 8.37 2.98
C LYS A 81 14.17 7.23 2.31
N ASP A 82 14.39 5.98 2.72
CA ASP A 82 13.66 4.85 2.13
C ASP A 82 12.19 4.84 2.55
N GLU A 83 11.88 5.22 3.80
CA GLU A 83 10.48 5.32 4.26
C GLU A 83 9.76 6.47 3.56
N GLY A 84 10.39 7.66 3.50
CA GLY A 84 9.82 8.79 2.75
C GLY A 84 9.60 8.47 1.28
N GLY A 85 10.55 7.76 0.66
CA GLY A 85 10.41 7.26 -0.72
C GLY A 85 9.27 6.26 -0.89
N ALA A 86 9.01 5.40 0.11
CA ALA A 86 7.88 4.48 0.10
C ALA A 86 6.55 5.22 0.26
N HIS A 87 6.47 6.14 1.22
CA HIS A 87 5.26 6.90 1.50
C HIS A 87 4.84 7.80 0.31
N ILE A 88 5.78 8.57 -0.27
CA ILE A 88 5.44 9.41 -1.44
C ILE A 88 5.06 8.56 -2.66
N TYR A 89 5.60 7.34 -2.78
CA TYR A 89 5.20 6.41 -3.83
C TYR A 89 3.77 5.89 -3.61
N GLU A 90 3.37 5.61 -2.38
CA GLU A 90 1.99 5.26 -2.05
C GLU A 90 1.02 6.40 -2.43
N ASN A 91 1.37 7.65 -2.14
CA ASN A 91 0.59 8.82 -2.54
C ASN A 91 0.50 8.92 -4.07
N GLN A 92 1.63 8.75 -4.77
CA GLN A 92 1.64 8.69 -6.22
C GLN A 92 0.69 7.60 -6.75
N GLN A 93 0.73 6.38 -6.21
CA GLN A 93 -0.13 5.29 -6.66
C GLN A 93 -1.60 5.53 -6.32
N ALA A 94 -1.92 6.16 -5.19
CA ALA A 94 -3.29 6.53 -4.84
C ALA A 94 -3.89 7.47 -5.89
N TYR A 95 -3.13 8.47 -6.35
CA TYR A 95 -3.55 9.35 -7.44
C TYR A 95 -3.61 8.62 -8.80
N LEU A 96 -2.54 7.93 -9.21
CA LEU A 96 -2.43 7.34 -10.54
C LEU A 96 -3.44 6.22 -10.83
N ASN A 97 -3.92 5.55 -9.77
CA ASN A 97 -4.93 4.50 -9.83
C ASN A 97 -6.35 5.00 -9.55
N SER A 98 -6.51 6.28 -9.21
CA SER A 98 -7.83 6.86 -8.98
C SER A 98 -8.56 7.16 -10.28
N LYS A 99 -9.84 6.75 -10.33
CA LYS A 99 -10.72 7.00 -11.47
C LYS A 99 -11.03 8.49 -11.53
N ASP A 100 -11.06 9.05 -12.74
CA ASP A 100 -11.42 10.44 -13.02
C ASP A 100 -10.47 11.52 -12.46
N ALA A 101 -9.52 11.17 -11.57
CA ALA A 101 -8.55 12.09 -10.99
C ALA A 101 -7.70 12.83 -12.04
N ALA A 102 -7.33 12.14 -13.13
CA ALA A 102 -6.57 12.74 -14.22
C ALA A 102 -7.31 13.87 -14.96
N ALA A 103 -8.64 13.96 -14.84
CA ALA A 103 -9.42 15.02 -15.47
C ALA A 103 -9.50 16.32 -14.63
N LYS A 104 -9.03 16.30 -13.38
CA LYS A 104 -9.15 17.42 -12.46
C LYS A 104 -7.84 18.21 -12.34
N ASN A 105 -7.96 19.53 -12.33
CA ASN A 105 -6.87 20.44 -11.96
C ASN A 105 -6.62 20.36 -10.44
N LEU A 106 -5.43 20.76 -9.99
CA LEU A 106 -5.16 20.89 -8.55
C LEU A 106 -5.88 22.12 -8.00
N VAL A 107 -5.71 23.29 -8.64
CA VAL A 107 -6.52 24.49 -8.38
C VAL A 107 -7.75 24.47 -9.30
N ARG A 108 -8.94 24.52 -8.70
CA ARG A 108 -10.22 24.42 -9.43
C ARG A 108 -11.08 25.63 -9.11
N PHE A 109 -11.29 26.48 -10.12
CA PHE A 109 -12.14 27.66 -9.97
C PHE A 109 -13.64 27.36 -10.04
N ASN A 110 -14.01 26.15 -10.49
CA ASN A 110 -15.39 25.69 -10.59
C ASN A 110 -15.52 24.33 -9.90
N TYR A 111 -16.44 24.23 -8.95
CA TYR A 111 -16.84 23.00 -8.25
C TYR A 111 -18.33 23.12 -7.91
N ALA A 112 -19.04 22.00 -7.81
CA ALA A 112 -20.47 22.02 -7.50
C ALA A 112 -20.69 22.12 -5.99
N ASP A 113 -19.86 21.40 -5.23
CA ASP A 113 -19.85 21.41 -3.78
C ASP A 113 -18.39 21.51 -3.27
N LYS A 114 -18.19 22.07 -2.08
CA LYS A 114 -16.86 22.14 -1.45
C LYS A 114 -16.25 20.76 -1.24
N GLU A 115 -17.07 19.73 -1.00
CA GLU A 115 -16.63 18.35 -0.81
C GLU A 115 -15.95 17.78 -2.07
N ASP A 116 -16.20 18.36 -3.25
CA ASP A 116 -15.50 18.00 -4.49
C ASP A 116 -13.99 18.29 -4.41
N MET A 117 -13.57 19.20 -3.53
CA MET A 117 -12.17 19.60 -3.34
C MET A 117 -11.39 18.65 -2.42
N PHE A 118 -12.07 17.81 -1.64
CA PHE A 118 -11.46 16.87 -0.71
C PHE A 118 -11.24 15.51 -1.38
N ASP A 119 -10.28 15.44 -2.30
CA ASP A 119 -9.98 14.24 -3.07
C ASP A 119 -8.48 14.01 -3.30
N VAL A 120 -8.14 12.85 -3.87
CA VAL A 120 -6.75 12.45 -4.10
C VAL A 120 -5.93 13.40 -4.98
N VAL A 121 -6.58 14.32 -5.68
CA VAL A 121 -5.90 15.33 -6.48
C VAL A 121 -5.39 16.45 -5.58
N THR A 122 -6.20 16.91 -4.63
CA THR A 122 -5.84 17.94 -3.65
C THR A 122 -4.82 17.42 -2.63
N TYR A 123 -4.99 16.20 -2.14
CA TYR A 123 -4.08 15.55 -1.20
C TYR A 123 -2.84 14.98 -1.90
N GLN A 124 -2.93 13.76 -2.41
CA GLN A 124 -1.76 12.98 -2.82
C GLN A 124 -1.04 13.51 -4.07
N LYS A 125 -1.77 13.96 -5.10
CA LYS A 125 -1.13 14.62 -6.26
C LYS A 125 -0.49 15.93 -5.83
N GLY A 126 -1.15 16.71 -4.99
CA GLY A 126 -0.61 17.95 -4.43
C GLY A 126 0.70 17.73 -3.68
N GLY A 127 0.75 16.75 -2.77
CA GLY A 127 1.96 16.37 -2.04
C GLY A 127 3.09 15.92 -2.98
N CYS A 128 2.77 15.12 -4.00
CA CYS A 128 3.72 14.73 -5.05
C CYS A 128 4.27 15.93 -5.85
N ILE A 129 3.42 16.91 -6.19
CA ILE A 129 3.83 18.14 -6.90
C ILE A 129 4.77 18.97 -6.03
N LEU A 130 4.49 19.11 -4.74
CA LEU A 130 5.38 19.80 -3.80
C LEU A 130 6.73 19.09 -3.67
N ASN A 131 6.75 17.76 -3.65
CA ASN A 131 8.00 16.99 -3.62
C ASN A 131 8.82 17.18 -4.92
N MET A 132 8.17 17.19 -6.09
CA MET A 132 8.83 17.54 -7.35
C MET A 132 9.40 18.97 -7.32
N LEU A 133 8.66 19.92 -6.73
CA LEU A 133 9.09 21.31 -6.64
C LEU A 133 10.28 21.49 -5.67
N ARG A 134 10.27 20.78 -4.52
CA ARG A 134 11.42 20.69 -3.59
C ARG A 134 12.66 20.16 -4.30
N ASN A 135 12.53 19.09 -5.08
CA ASN A 135 13.64 18.52 -5.83
C ASN A 135 14.16 19.49 -6.92
N TYR A 136 13.27 20.12 -7.68
CA TYR A 136 13.62 21.04 -8.77
C TYR A 136 14.30 22.33 -8.29
N LEU A 137 13.83 22.90 -7.16
CA LEU A 137 14.38 24.13 -6.59
C LEU A 137 15.63 23.88 -5.73
N GLY A 138 15.74 22.69 -5.14
CA GLY A 138 16.64 22.41 -4.01
C GLY A 138 16.03 22.85 -2.68
N GLU A 139 16.44 22.19 -1.59
CA GLU A 139 15.82 22.36 -0.27
C GLU A 139 15.93 23.78 0.26
N ASP A 140 17.11 24.42 0.16
CA ASP A 140 17.34 25.77 0.69
C ASP A 140 16.38 26.79 0.07
N ALA A 141 16.25 26.77 -1.27
CA ALA A 141 15.37 27.69 -1.98
C ALA A 141 13.89 27.37 -1.74
N PHE A 142 13.54 26.08 -1.68
CA PHE A 142 12.18 25.64 -1.42
C PHE A 142 11.71 26.08 -0.02
N PHE A 143 12.42 25.69 1.04
CA PHE A 143 12.04 26.06 2.41
C PHE A 143 12.19 27.56 2.68
N GLY A 144 13.18 28.23 2.07
CA GLY A 144 13.28 29.68 2.11
C GLY A 144 12.06 30.39 1.49
N GLY A 145 11.56 29.89 0.36
CA GLY A 145 10.34 30.39 -0.28
C GLY A 145 9.08 30.13 0.53
N LEU A 146 8.96 28.95 1.15
CA LEU A 146 7.86 28.65 2.08
C LEU A 146 7.85 29.58 3.28
N ASN A 147 9.03 29.86 3.88
CA ASN A 147 9.14 30.80 4.99
C ASN A 147 8.70 32.21 4.57
N LEU A 148 9.12 32.66 3.37
CA LEU A 148 8.71 33.95 2.83
C LEU A 148 7.20 34.01 2.60
N TYR A 149 6.61 32.97 2.00
CA TYR A 149 5.17 32.86 1.78
C TYR A 149 4.38 32.99 3.09
N LEU A 150 4.74 32.22 4.12
CA LEU A 150 4.05 32.27 5.42
C LEU A 150 4.18 33.64 6.08
N ARG A 151 5.35 34.29 6.00
CA ARG A 151 5.56 35.63 6.58
C ARG A 151 4.77 36.71 5.86
N GLN A 152 4.66 36.63 4.54
CA GLN A 152 3.96 37.66 3.74
C GLN A 152 2.44 37.56 3.86
N ASN A 153 1.90 36.38 4.15
CA ASN A 153 0.46 36.13 4.23
C ASN A 153 -0.03 35.79 5.64
N ALA A 154 0.80 36.07 6.65
CA ALA A 154 0.58 35.73 8.05
C ALA A 154 -0.80 36.17 8.57
N LEU A 155 -1.48 35.26 9.28
CA LEU A 155 -2.81 35.49 9.88
C LEU A 155 -3.87 35.92 8.86
N GLY A 156 -3.73 35.44 7.62
CA GLY A 156 -4.57 35.80 6.51
C GLY A 156 -4.72 34.67 5.51
N ASN A 157 -5.07 35.06 4.28
CA ASN A 157 -5.49 34.14 3.24
C ASN A 157 -4.36 33.92 2.23
N GLY A 158 -4.20 32.67 1.82
CA GLY A 158 -3.18 32.16 0.93
C GLY A 158 -3.75 31.67 -0.40
N GLU A 159 -3.03 31.98 -1.48
CA GLU A 159 -3.31 31.47 -2.82
C GLU A 159 -2.09 30.77 -3.43
N ALA A 160 -2.33 29.82 -4.33
CA ALA A 160 -1.26 29.15 -5.08
C ALA A 160 -0.36 30.15 -5.85
N GLN A 161 -0.93 31.27 -6.31
CA GLN A 161 -0.17 32.31 -7.00
C GLN A 161 0.80 33.06 -6.08
N GLN A 162 0.42 33.32 -4.83
CA GLN A 162 1.30 33.94 -3.85
C GLN A 162 2.45 33.00 -3.47
N LEU A 163 2.16 31.70 -3.35
CA LEU A 163 3.19 30.68 -3.14
C LEU A 163 4.21 30.68 -4.29
N ARG A 164 3.74 30.68 -5.54
CA ARG A 164 4.61 30.78 -6.72
C ARG A 164 5.54 31.99 -6.62
N LEU A 165 4.99 33.18 -6.38
CA LEU A 165 5.76 34.42 -6.31
C LEU A 165 6.82 34.40 -5.19
N ALA A 166 6.51 33.83 -4.03
CA ALA A 166 7.48 33.70 -2.94
C ALA A 166 8.62 32.74 -3.31
N LEU A 167 8.32 31.59 -3.93
CA LEU A 167 9.33 30.63 -4.38
C LEU A 167 10.20 31.20 -5.51
N GLU A 168 9.62 31.92 -6.47
CA GLU A 168 10.38 32.60 -7.54
C GLU A 168 11.31 33.67 -6.96
N LYS A 169 10.82 34.47 -6.00
CA LYS A 169 11.61 35.52 -5.35
C LYS A 169 12.84 34.97 -4.61
N VAL A 170 12.73 33.81 -3.98
CA VAL A 170 13.86 33.19 -3.26
C VAL A 170 14.77 32.41 -4.20
N SER A 171 14.20 31.63 -5.13
CA SER A 171 14.98 30.75 -6.01
C SER A 171 15.62 31.46 -7.21
N GLY A 172 15.08 32.61 -7.62
CA GLY A 172 15.47 33.31 -8.84
C GLY A 172 15.07 32.58 -10.14
N LYS A 173 14.26 31.52 -10.07
CA LYS A 173 13.79 30.74 -11.23
C LYS A 173 12.37 31.17 -11.61
N ASP A 174 12.04 31.12 -12.91
CA ASP A 174 10.66 31.23 -13.38
C ASP A 174 9.90 29.92 -13.14
N LEU A 175 8.77 30.01 -12.44
CA LEU A 175 7.90 28.88 -12.10
C LEU A 175 6.52 28.99 -12.76
N ASN A 176 6.31 29.97 -13.64
CA ASN A 176 5.06 30.12 -14.38
C ASN A 176 4.70 28.83 -15.16
N TRP A 177 5.67 28.26 -15.88
CA TRP A 177 5.47 26.99 -16.59
C TRP A 177 5.08 25.84 -15.65
N PHE A 178 5.70 25.75 -14.47
CA PHE A 178 5.48 24.67 -13.51
C PHE A 178 4.08 24.76 -12.92
N PHE A 179 3.67 25.95 -12.46
CA PHE A 179 2.35 26.16 -11.88
C PHE A 179 1.23 26.02 -12.93
N ASN A 180 1.42 26.53 -14.15
CA ASN A 180 0.44 26.32 -15.21
C ASN A 180 0.22 24.83 -15.53
N GLN A 181 1.30 24.04 -15.54
CA GLN A 181 1.21 22.62 -15.82
C GLN A 181 0.63 21.82 -14.65
N TRP A 182 1.12 22.05 -13.43
CA TRP A 182 0.85 21.16 -12.29
C TRP A 182 -0.25 21.66 -11.36
N TYR A 183 -0.38 22.98 -11.18
CA TYR A 183 -1.43 23.58 -10.34
C TYR A 183 -2.70 23.83 -11.15
N TYR A 184 -2.56 24.49 -12.29
CA TYR A 184 -3.69 24.91 -13.12
C TYR A 184 -3.99 23.95 -14.28
N GLY A 185 -3.21 22.88 -14.41
CA GLY A 185 -3.41 21.80 -15.38
C GLY A 185 -3.80 20.47 -14.74
N SER A 186 -4.43 19.61 -15.53
CA SER A 186 -4.84 18.27 -15.15
C SER A 186 -3.95 17.19 -15.78
N GLY A 187 -4.14 15.96 -15.32
CA GLY A 187 -3.48 14.79 -15.89
C GLY A 187 -2.11 14.50 -15.30
N HIS A 188 -1.41 13.58 -15.96
CA HIS A 188 -0.05 13.15 -15.68
C HIS A 188 0.57 12.60 -16.97
N PRO A 189 1.90 12.66 -17.12
CA PRO A 189 2.58 12.00 -18.22
C PRO A 189 2.47 10.47 -18.12
N GLU A 190 2.24 9.83 -19.26
CA GLU A 190 2.45 8.41 -19.48
C GLU A 190 3.70 8.26 -20.34
N LEU A 191 4.82 7.89 -19.72
CA LEU A 191 6.13 7.91 -20.33
C LEU A 191 6.55 6.50 -20.74
N LYS A 192 6.69 6.27 -22.05
CA LYS A 192 7.37 5.10 -22.59
C LYS A 192 8.84 5.42 -22.83
N ILE A 193 9.72 4.57 -22.29
CA ILE A 193 11.16 4.73 -22.35
C ILE A 193 11.76 3.52 -23.07
N ASP A 194 12.52 3.79 -24.13
CA ASP A 194 13.24 2.79 -24.92
C ASP A 194 14.72 3.18 -25.03
N TYR A 195 15.60 2.19 -25.20
CA TYR A 195 17.04 2.38 -25.21
C TYR A 195 17.68 1.73 -26.45
N ARG A 196 18.73 2.35 -26.98
CA ARG A 196 19.57 1.74 -28.02
C ARG A 196 21.03 2.10 -27.81
N TRP A 197 21.88 1.08 -27.72
CA TRP A 197 23.33 1.22 -27.77
C TRP A 197 23.83 1.03 -29.20
N ASP A 198 24.69 1.94 -29.67
CA ASP A 198 25.48 1.79 -30.89
C ASP A 198 26.95 1.62 -30.53
N GLU A 199 27.46 0.41 -30.76
CA GLU A 199 28.84 0.03 -30.45
C GLU A 199 29.87 0.71 -31.36
N ALA A 200 29.52 0.98 -32.62
CA ALA A 200 30.45 1.57 -33.59
C ALA A 200 30.70 3.06 -33.29
N SER A 201 29.63 3.79 -32.96
CA SER A 201 29.72 5.20 -32.58
C SER A 201 29.88 5.43 -31.07
N LYS A 202 29.87 4.35 -30.27
CA LYS A 202 29.89 4.37 -28.80
C LYS A 202 28.84 5.31 -28.20
N THR A 203 27.63 5.25 -28.77
CA THR A 203 26.54 6.18 -28.43
C THR A 203 25.37 5.43 -27.81
N GLN A 204 24.95 5.88 -26.63
CA GLN A 204 23.71 5.47 -25.99
C GLN A 204 22.59 6.45 -26.36
N SER A 205 21.53 5.93 -26.96
CA SER A 205 20.29 6.67 -27.23
C SER A 205 19.21 6.30 -26.21
N VAL A 206 18.51 7.32 -25.73
CA VAL A 206 17.32 7.20 -24.86
C VAL A 206 16.15 7.84 -25.59
N TYR A 207 15.13 7.05 -25.90
CA TYR A 207 13.91 7.50 -26.56
C TYR A 207 12.83 7.70 -25.51
N LEU A 208 12.37 8.93 -25.36
CA LEU A 208 11.33 9.33 -24.42
C LEU A 208 10.07 9.65 -25.20
N ASN A 209 8.97 8.95 -24.92
CA ASN A 209 7.68 9.15 -25.60
C ASN A 209 6.55 9.33 -24.60
N GLN A 210 5.87 10.46 -24.66
CA GLN A 210 4.64 10.73 -23.93
C GLN A 210 3.44 10.18 -24.70
N THR A 211 2.75 9.20 -24.11
CA THR A 211 1.67 8.45 -24.75
C THR A 211 0.28 8.88 -24.31
N GLN A 212 0.17 9.71 -23.27
CA GLN A 212 -1.12 10.20 -22.79
C GLN A 212 -1.83 11.07 -23.84
N ASN A 213 -3.15 11.14 -23.75
CA ASN A 213 -3.95 12.09 -24.51
C ASN A 213 -3.88 13.49 -23.89
N GLY A 214 -4.05 14.53 -24.70
CA GLY A 214 -4.07 15.91 -24.24
C GLY A 214 -2.72 16.60 -24.33
N GLN A 215 -2.38 17.42 -23.32
CA GLN A 215 -1.19 18.26 -23.35
C GLN A 215 0.10 17.45 -23.15
N THR A 216 1.14 17.87 -23.85
CA THR A 216 2.52 17.42 -23.62
C THR A 216 3.05 18.09 -22.36
N PHE A 217 3.61 17.30 -21.45
CA PHE A 217 4.24 17.80 -20.24
C PHE A 217 5.70 18.17 -20.49
N THR A 218 6.12 19.27 -19.88
CA THR A 218 7.54 19.63 -19.73
C THR A 218 8.08 18.97 -18.48
N LEU A 219 9.10 18.12 -18.64
CA LEU A 219 9.63 17.26 -17.57
C LEU A 219 11.14 17.52 -17.37
N PRO A 220 11.54 18.30 -16.35
CA PRO A 220 12.92 18.28 -15.88
C PRO A 220 13.18 16.97 -15.13
N MET A 221 14.26 16.28 -15.45
CA MET A 221 14.64 15.05 -14.76
C MET A 221 16.15 14.82 -14.84
N ALA A 222 16.65 14.05 -13.88
CA ALA A 222 17.98 13.47 -13.98
C ALA A 222 17.95 12.13 -14.74
N ILE A 223 18.99 11.89 -15.52
CA ILE A 223 19.33 10.59 -16.08
C ILE A 223 20.71 10.21 -15.54
N ASP A 224 20.79 9.11 -14.80
CA ASP A 224 22.06 8.54 -14.34
C ASP A 224 22.48 7.40 -15.27
N ILE A 225 23.67 7.51 -15.85
CA ILE A 225 24.24 6.52 -16.75
C ILE A 225 25.40 5.82 -16.04
N TYR A 226 25.29 4.49 -15.90
CA TYR A 226 26.30 3.67 -15.27
C TYR A 226 27.11 2.95 -16.36
N ALA A 227 28.35 3.39 -16.60
CA ALA A 227 29.23 2.83 -17.61
C ALA A 227 30.68 2.75 -17.09
N GLY A 228 31.38 1.65 -17.40
CA GLY A 228 32.79 1.50 -17.02
C GLY A 228 33.05 1.57 -15.51
N GLY A 229 32.08 1.19 -14.68
CA GLY A 229 32.17 1.23 -13.21
C GLY A 229 32.00 2.63 -12.60
N LYS A 230 31.57 3.63 -13.37
CA LYS A 230 31.25 4.97 -12.89
C LYS A 230 29.80 5.33 -13.20
N MET A 231 29.25 6.26 -12.42
CA MET A 231 27.96 6.88 -12.66
C MET A 231 28.18 8.30 -13.18
N GLU A 232 27.55 8.63 -14.30
CA GLU A 232 27.49 9.97 -14.89
C GLU A 232 26.06 10.49 -14.83
N ARG A 233 25.84 11.66 -14.22
CA ARG A 233 24.52 12.27 -14.07
C ARG A 233 24.30 13.38 -15.08
N HIS A 234 23.18 13.34 -15.77
CA HIS A 234 22.76 14.36 -16.74
C HIS A 234 21.42 14.96 -16.35
N GLN A 235 21.37 16.28 -16.17
CA GLN A 235 20.12 17.01 -16.01
C GLN A 235 19.54 17.35 -17.38
N VAL A 236 18.34 16.86 -17.66
CA VAL A 236 17.71 16.97 -18.98
C VAL A 236 16.29 17.50 -18.87
N TRP A 237 15.78 18.03 -19.98
CA TRP A 237 14.41 18.48 -20.12
C TRP A 237 13.76 17.74 -21.29
N MET A 238 12.70 16.99 -21.01
CA MET A 238 11.78 16.56 -22.05
C MET A 238 10.75 17.67 -22.27
N LYS A 239 10.64 18.19 -23.49
CA LYS A 239 9.72 19.29 -23.82
C LYS A 239 8.73 18.90 -24.92
N SER A 240 9.08 17.90 -25.72
CA SER A 240 8.26 17.44 -26.85
C SER A 240 7.49 16.18 -26.47
N LYS A 241 6.50 15.83 -27.30
CA LYS A 241 5.79 14.55 -27.17
C LYS A 241 6.74 13.36 -27.31
N SER A 242 7.76 13.50 -28.16
CA SER A 242 8.82 12.54 -28.36
C SER A 242 10.16 13.27 -28.40
N ASP A 243 11.10 12.88 -27.53
CA ASP A 243 12.46 13.39 -27.52
C ASP A 243 13.45 12.21 -27.60
N THR A 244 14.58 12.41 -28.29
CA THR A 244 15.69 11.45 -28.32
C THR A 244 16.93 12.11 -27.73
N LEU A 245 17.44 11.53 -26.65
CA LEU A 245 18.66 11.99 -26.00
C LEU A 245 19.79 11.04 -26.38
N THR A 246 20.98 11.59 -26.67
CA THR A 246 22.15 10.79 -27.05
C THR A 246 23.34 11.13 -26.17
N PHE A 247 24.05 10.10 -25.72
CA PHE A 247 25.19 10.19 -24.82
C PHE A 247 26.35 9.40 -25.41
N LYS A 248 27.49 10.06 -25.64
CA LYS A 248 28.73 9.37 -26.05
C LYS A 248 29.42 8.82 -24.82
N LEU A 249 29.70 7.51 -24.83
CA LEU A 249 30.28 6.79 -23.69
C LEU A 249 31.54 6.03 -24.11
N LEU A 250 32.33 5.54 -23.17
CA LEU A 250 33.52 4.72 -23.47
C LEU A 250 33.16 3.25 -23.77
N SER A 251 32.07 2.77 -23.19
CA SER A 251 31.58 1.41 -23.32
C SER A 251 30.05 1.37 -23.16
N LYS A 252 29.44 0.24 -23.51
CA LYS A 252 28.01 0.02 -23.31
C LYS A 252 27.67 0.22 -21.83
N PRO A 253 26.65 1.04 -21.48
CA PRO A 253 26.27 1.21 -20.10
C PRO A 253 25.66 -0.08 -19.54
N ASN A 254 25.91 -0.33 -18.25
CA ASN A 254 25.24 -1.39 -17.50
C ASN A 254 23.81 -0.99 -17.11
N LEU A 255 23.56 0.31 -17.00
CA LEU A 255 22.25 0.87 -16.69
C LEU A 255 22.15 2.31 -17.20
N VAL A 256 20.98 2.64 -17.73
CA VAL A 256 20.51 4.02 -17.89
C VAL A 256 19.29 4.18 -16.97
N ASN A 257 19.43 4.97 -15.91
CA ASN A 257 18.37 5.22 -14.94
C ASN A 257 17.71 6.56 -15.25
N VAL A 258 16.63 6.53 -16.03
CA VAL A 258 15.77 7.69 -16.26
C VAL A 258 14.95 7.96 -14.99
N ASP A 259 14.72 9.25 -14.71
CA ASP A 259 14.12 9.71 -13.44
C ASP A 259 15.00 9.26 -12.26
N GLY A 260 16.29 9.62 -12.31
CA GLY A 260 17.30 9.23 -11.31
C GLY A 260 17.06 9.81 -9.90
N ASP A 261 16.19 10.81 -9.78
CA ASP A 261 15.72 11.33 -8.47
C ASP A 261 14.48 10.59 -7.95
N LYS A 262 13.77 9.83 -8.82
CA LYS A 262 12.53 9.10 -8.50
C LYS A 262 11.42 9.96 -7.91
N VAL A 263 11.34 11.22 -8.33
CA VAL A 263 10.31 12.17 -7.87
C VAL A 263 9.22 12.41 -8.91
N LEU A 264 9.40 11.95 -10.15
CA LEU A 264 8.49 12.31 -11.23
C LEU A 264 7.10 11.68 -11.04
N LEU A 265 6.05 12.53 -10.99
CA LEU A 265 4.65 12.10 -11.00
C LEU A 265 4.24 11.62 -12.40
N ALA A 266 4.54 10.37 -12.73
CA ALA A 266 4.31 9.77 -14.04
C ALA A 266 3.94 8.29 -13.96
N LYS A 267 3.20 7.80 -14.96
CA LYS A 267 3.19 6.37 -15.28
C LYS A 267 4.37 6.07 -16.20
N LYS A 268 5.22 5.11 -15.83
CA LYS A 268 6.43 4.77 -16.59
C LYS A 268 6.32 3.36 -17.16
N THR A 269 6.48 3.23 -18.47
CA THR A 269 6.78 1.97 -19.15
C THR A 269 8.25 1.99 -19.53
N ASP A 270 9.09 1.43 -18.65
CA ASP A 270 10.55 1.47 -18.79
C ASP A 270 11.09 0.13 -19.29
N ASN A 271 11.51 0.08 -20.56
CA ASN A 271 11.85 -1.17 -21.26
C ASN A 271 13.30 -1.62 -21.00
N LYS A 272 13.64 -1.86 -19.72
CA LYS A 272 14.92 -2.44 -19.31
C LYS A 272 14.91 -3.97 -19.41
N THR A 273 16.05 -4.52 -19.75
CA THR A 273 16.33 -5.95 -19.65
C THR A 273 16.44 -6.39 -18.18
N SER A 274 16.28 -7.69 -17.91
CA SER A 274 16.39 -8.21 -16.55
C SER A 274 17.79 -8.00 -15.94
N ASP A 275 18.85 -8.01 -16.75
CA ASP A 275 20.22 -7.74 -16.29
C ASP A 275 20.40 -6.26 -15.90
N GLU A 276 19.83 -5.33 -16.67
CA GLU A 276 19.82 -3.90 -16.31
C GLU A 276 19.01 -3.64 -15.04
N LEU A 277 17.85 -4.31 -14.87
CA LEU A 277 17.05 -4.23 -13.64
C LEU A 277 17.82 -4.80 -12.43
N ALA A 278 18.50 -5.94 -12.59
CA ALA A 278 19.35 -6.46 -11.53
C ALA A 278 20.48 -5.48 -11.20
N PHE A 279 21.15 -4.91 -12.21
CA PHE A 279 22.17 -3.90 -11.99
C PHE A 279 21.61 -2.67 -11.24
N GLN A 280 20.41 -2.19 -11.60
CA GLN A 280 19.70 -1.11 -10.92
C GLN A 280 19.51 -1.42 -9.43
N TYR A 281 18.97 -2.61 -9.10
CA TYR A 281 18.76 -3.01 -7.71
C TYR A 281 20.04 -2.94 -6.87
N PHE A 282 21.17 -3.38 -7.42
CA PHE A 282 22.44 -3.46 -6.68
C PHE A 282 23.24 -2.17 -6.62
N ASN A 283 23.05 -1.23 -7.58
CA ASN A 283 23.95 -0.09 -7.75
C ASN A 283 23.27 1.28 -7.62
N ALA A 284 21.95 1.36 -7.86
CA ALA A 284 21.23 2.61 -7.73
C ALA A 284 20.71 2.80 -6.28
N PRO A 285 20.83 3.99 -5.68
CA PRO A 285 20.80 4.13 -4.23
C PRO A 285 19.40 4.26 -3.61
N LEU A 286 18.39 4.67 -4.39
CA LEU A 286 17.10 5.06 -3.83
C LEU A 286 16.21 3.85 -3.57
N TYR A 287 15.25 4.01 -2.67
CA TYR A 287 14.22 3.00 -2.43
C TYR A 287 13.50 2.60 -3.73
N LEU A 288 13.06 3.59 -4.51
CA LEU A 288 12.31 3.33 -5.74
C LEU A 288 13.14 2.65 -6.83
N ASP A 289 14.46 2.89 -6.89
CA ASP A 289 15.34 2.14 -7.78
C ASP A 289 15.25 0.63 -7.51
N ARG A 290 15.33 0.26 -6.23
CA ARG A 290 15.30 -1.13 -5.79
C ARG A 290 13.91 -1.73 -5.89
N PHE A 291 12.88 -0.97 -5.50
CA PHE A 291 11.49 -1.40 -5.56
C PHE A 291 11.03 -1.67 -7.00
N GLU A 292 11.24 -0.72 -7.93
CA GLU A 292 10.86 -0.85 -9.34
C GLU A 292 11.54 -2.06 -10.00
N ALA A 293 12.84 -2.22 -9.77
CA ALA A 293 13.62 -3.35 -10.29
C ALA A 293 13.10 -4.70 -9.78
N MET A 294 12.87 -4.79 -8.47
CA MET A 294 12.38 -6.00 -7.83
C MET A 294 10.96 -6.35 -8.28
N LEU A 295 10.07 -5.36 -8.40
CA LEU A 295 8.71 -5.57 -8.89
C LEU A 295 8.71 -6.09 -10.33
N ALA A 296 9.50 -5.47 -11.23
CA ALA A 296 9.61 -5.89 -12.63
C ALA A 296 10.24 -7.28 -12.83
N LEU A 297 10.99 -7.78 -11.84
CA LEU A 297 11.59 -9.12 -11.83
C LEU A 297 10.72 -10.18 -11.13
N THR A 298 9.65 -9.76 -10.45
CA THR A 298 8.76 -10.68 -9.72
C THR A 298 8.09 -11.67 -10.67
N GLY A 299 8.09 -12.96 -10.30
CA GLY A 299 7.49 -14.03 -11.09
C GLY A 299 8.33 -14.53 -12.28
N LYS A 300 9.43 -13.86 -12.64
CA LYS A 300 10.34 -14.33 -13.70
C LYS A 300 11.22 -15.47 -13.21
N ASN A 301 11.48 -16.46 -14.08
CA ASN A 301 12.38 -17.59 -13.79
C ASN A 301 13.78 -17.39 -14.36
N GLU A 302 14.35 -16.21 -14.17
CA GLU A 302 15.64 -15.79 -14.71
C GLU A 302 16.68 -15.66 -13.59
N ASP A 303 17.97 -15.72 -13.94
CA ASP A 303 19.06 -15.62 -12.97
C ASP A 303 19.10 -14.27 -12.26
N ALA A 304 18.91 -13.18 -13.02
CA ALA A 304 18.75 -11.82 -12.52
C ALA A 304 17.65 -11.71 -11.45
N ALA A 305 16.47 -12.29 -11.72
CA ALA A 305 15.35 -12.28 -10.79
C ALA A 305 15.68 -13.03 -9.49
N ARG A 306 16.30 -14.22 -9.59
CA ARG A 306 16.72 -14.99 -8.41
C ARG A 306 17.76 -14.24 -7.57
N LYS A 307 18.76 -13.63 -8.20
CA LYS A 307 19.79 -12.83 -7.52
C LYS A 307 19.18 -11.65 -6.76
N VAL A 308 18.29 -10.89 -7.39
CA VAL A 308 17.61 -9.76 -6.76
C VAL A 308 16.74 -10.22 -5.60
N MET A 309 15.94 -11.27 -5.75
CA MET A 309 15.08 -11.77 -4.67
C MET A 309 15.90 -12.26 -3.46
N LEU A 310 17.00 -12.97 -3.69
CA LEU A 310 17.89 -13.42 -2.61
C LEU A 310 18.58 -12.25 -1.91
N ALA A 311 18.98 -11.22 -2.65
CA ALA A 311 19.56 -10.01 -2.07
C ALA A 311 18.52 -9.20 -1.27
N ALA A 312 17.29 -9.11 -1.79
CA ALA A 312 16.20 -8.38 -1.17
C ALA A 312 15.77 -8.97 0.19
N LEU A 313 16.01 -10.26 0.46
CA LEU A 313 15.87 -10.82 1.81
C LEU A 313 16.77 -10.15 2.86
N LYS A 314 17.81 -9.42 2.43
CA LYS A 314 18.76 -8.70 3.28
C LYS A 314 18.73 -7.19 3.04
N ASP A 315 17.73 -6.66 2.33
CA ASP A 315 17.63 -5.23 2.04
C ASP A 315 17.55 -4.42 3.35
N LYS A 316 18.09 -3.19 3.34
CA LYS A 316 17.99 -2.28 4.49
C LYS A 316 16.53 -1.94 4.82
N TYR A 317 15.69 -1.80 3.80
CA TYR A 317 14.29 -1.45 3.98
C TYR A 317 13.43 -2.69 4.27
N TYR A 318 12.68 -2.66 5.37
CA TYR A 318 11.87 -3.80 5.83
C TYR A 318 10.79 -4.20 4.82
N GLY A 319 10.23 -3.23 4.09
CA GLY A 319 9.21 -3.46 3.06
C GLY A 319 9.73 -4.33 1.91
N LEU A 320 10.98 -4.11 1.47
CA LEU A 320 11.60 -4.91 0.41
C LEU A 320 11.92 -6.33 0.89
N ARG A 321 12.37 -6.49 2.15
CA ARG A 321 12.52 -7.82 2.76
C ARG A 321 11.19 -8.58 2.79
N THR A 322 10.11 -7.92 3.22
CA THR A 322 8.76 -8.49 3.27
C THR A 322 8.27 -8.89 1.88
N LEU A 323 8.44 -8.03 0.89
CA LEU A 323 8.03 -8.29 -0.47
C LEU A 323 8.82 -9.47 -1.07
N ALA A 324 10.12 -9.60 -0.75
CA ALA A 324 10.96 -10.70 -1.22
C ALA A 324 10.51 -12.03 -0.61
N ILE A 325 10.24 -12.07 0.69
CA ILE A 325 9.71 -13.27 1.39
C ILE A 325 8.40 -13.73 0.73
N ARG A 326 7.52 -12.81 0.36
CA ARG A 326 6.21 -13.13 -0.24
C ARG A 326 6.29 -13.64 -1.67
N ASN A 327 7.31 -13.23 -2.42
CA ASN A 327 7.38 -13.46 -3.88
C ASN A 327 8.51 -14.39 -4.33
N ILE A 328 9.42 -14.77 -3.43
CA ILE A 328 10.54 -15.65 -3.81
C ILE A 328 10.04 -17.03 -4.26
N THR A 329 10.44 -17.42 -5.46
CA THR A 329 10.12 -18.74 -6.03
C THR A 329 11.23 -19.74 -5.69
N LEU A 330 10.88 -20.80 -4.97
CA LEU A 330 11.83 -21.84 -4.53
C LEU A 330 12.06 -22.92 -5.61
N GLY A 331 12.04 -22.54 -6.89
CA GLY A 331 11.96 -23.46 -8.04
C GLY A 331 13.26 -24.17 -8.43
N SER A 332 14.44 -23.64 -8.10
CA SER A 332 15.73 -24.32 -8.29
C SER A 332 16.28 -24.80 -6.95
N ASN A 333 16.89 -26.00 -6.92
CA ASN A 333 17.36 -26.63 -5.68
C ASN A 333 18.39 -25.78 -4.91
N GLU A 334 19.28 -25.08 -5.62
CA GLU A 334 20.32 -24.23 -5.01
C GLU A 334 19.78 -22.91 -4.44
N THR A 335 18.90 -22.23 -5.18
CA THR A 335 18.21 -21.01 -4.69
C THR A 335 17.31 -21.34 -3.52
N LYS A 336 16.68 -22.52 -3.51
CA LYS A 336 15.80 -22.95 -2.42
C LYS A 336 16.53 -23.08 -1.08
N GLN A 337 17.72 -23.69 -1.05
CA GLN A 337 18.48 -23.83 0.19
C GLN A 337 18.93 -22.48 0.74
N THR A 338 19.48 -21.62 -0.12
CA THR A 338 19.96 -20.29 0.27
C THR A 338 18.81 -19.42 0.77
N ALA A 339 17.69 -19.40 0.05
CA ALA A 339 16.49 -18.67 0.44
C ALA A 339 15.94 -19.18 1.77
N LEU A 340 15.84 -20.50 1.96
CA LEU A 340 15.31 -21.09 3.19
C LEU A 340 16.18 -20.71 4.39
N LEU A 341 17.51 -20.80 4.28
CA LEU A 341 18.43 -20.38 5.34
C LEU A 341 18.23 -18.90 5.70
N ALA A 342 18.08 -18.04 4.70
CA ALA A 342 17.83 -16.62 4.91
C ALA A 342 16.47 -16.36 5.59
N ILE A 343 15.40 -16.98 5.12
CA ILE A 343 14.04 -16.84 5.70
C ILE A 343 14.00 -17.36 7.13
N THR A 344 14.62 -18.52 7.42
CA THR A 344 14.73 -19.04 8.79
C THR A 344 15.51 -18.10 9.70
N ASN A 345 16.59 -17.48 9.20
CA ASN A 345 17.32 -16.47 9.97
C ASN A 345 16.46 -15.23 10.25
N ILE A 346 15.72 -14.73 9.26
CA ILE A 346 14.80 -13.59 9.42
C ILE A 346 13.75 -13.90 10.49
N ALA A 347 13.10 -15.06 10.40
CA ALA A 347 12.07 -15.48 11.35
C ALA A 347 12.57 -15.51 12.81
N ARG A 348 13.86 -15.77 13.02
CA ARG A 348 14.49 -15.79 14.35
C ARG A 348 14.97 -14.40 14.78
N ASN A 349 15.62 -13.66 13.88
CA ASN A 349 16.57 -12.61 14.26
C ASN A 349 16.30 -11.22 13.67
N ASP A 350 15.35 -11.05 12.73
CA ASP A 350 15.09 -9.72 12.15
C ASP A 350 14.63 -8.73 13.22
N GLN A 351 15.08 -7.48 13.15
CA GLN A 351 14.70 -6.47 14.13
C GLN A 351 13.24 -6.02 13.93
N ASN A 352 12.70 -6.17 12.73
CA ASN A 352 11.35 -5.78 12.40
C ASN A 352 10.36 -6.94 12.61
N ASN A 353 9.35 -6.71 13.46
CA ASN A 353 8.37 -7.73 13.81
C ASN A 353 7.46 -8.13 12.65
N THR A 354 7.14 -7.20 11.75
CA THR A 354 6.31 -7.51 10.57
C THR A 354 7.07 -8.35 9.55
N VAL A 355 8.40 -8.16 9.42
CA VAL A 355 9.27 -9.01 8.59
C VAL A 355 9.43 -10.40 9.21
N LYS A 356 9.63 -10.50 10.53
CA LYS A 356 9.60 -11.79 11.26
C LYS A 356 8.31 -12.55 11.00
N ALA A 357 7.17 -11.87 11.14
CA ALA A 357 5.84 -12.44 10.90
C ALA A 357 5.70 -12.96 9.45
N ALA A 358 6.16 -12.17 8.47
CA ALA A 358 6.15 -12.59 7.06
C ALA A 358 7.00 -13.86 6.83
N ALA A 359 8.18 -13.94 7.43
CA ALA A 359 9.06 -15.11 7.34
C ALA A 359 8.44 -16.35 7.99
N ILE A 360 7.84 -16.20 9.18
CA ILE A 360 7.14 -17.28 9.88
C ILE A 360 5.98 -17.83 9.03
N LEU A 361 5.17 -16.96 8.43
CA LEU A 361 4.10 -17.37 7.52
C LEU A 361 4.63 -18.11 6.29
N ALA A 362 5.74 -17.66 5.72
CA ALA A 362 6.38 -18.33 4.58
C ALA A 362 6.86 -19.75 4.94
N LEU A 363 7.51 -19.92 6.09
CA LEU A 363 7.93 -21.24 6.59
C LEU A 363 6.72 -22.13 6.91
N GLY A 364 5.67 -21.57 7.52
CA GLY A 364 4.43 -22.30 7.83
C GLY A 364 3.79 -22.93 6.60
N LYS A 365 3.81 -22.25 5.45
CA LYS A 365 3.30 -22.77 4.17
C LYS A 365 4.07 -24.01 3.68
N MET A 366 5.34 -24.15 4.06
CA MET A 366 6.17 -25.29 3.67
C MET A 366 5.85 -26.56 4.48
N LYS A 367 5.15 -26.42 5.61
CA LYS A 367 4.74 -27.54 6.49
C LYS A 367 5.91 -28.46 6.90
N ASN A 368 7.09 -27.88 7.10
CA ASN A 368 8.25 -28.61 7.58
C ASN A 368 8.18 -28.74 9.11
N THR A 369 8.15 -29.98 9.61
CA THR A 369 8.01 -30.28 11.04
C THR A 369 9.21 -29.80 11.86
N ALA A 370 10.39 -29.65 11.25
CA ALA A 370 11.58 -29.10 11.90
C ALA A 370 11.41 -27.63 12.33
N ASP A 371 10.44 -26.91 11.76
CA ASP A 371 10.17 -25.50 12.11
C ASP A 371 9.19 -25.35 13.29
N LEU A 372 8.56 -26.43 13.76
CA LEU A 372 7.62 -26.39 14.90
C LEU A 372 8.20 -25.73 16.17
N PRO A 373 9.44 -26.03 16.61
CA PRO A 373 10.02 -25.36 17.77
C PRO A 373 10.16 -23.84 17.60
N LEU A 374 10.43 -23.38 16.37
CA LEU A 374 10.50 -21.96 16.04
C LEU A 374 9.13 -21.31 16.23
N PHE A 375 8.07 -21.91 15.68
CA PHE A 375 6.71 -21.37 15.83
C PHE A 375 6.27 -21.33 17.29
N LYS A 376 6.54 -22.39 18.06
CA LYS A 376 6.23 -22.42 19.49
C LYS A 376 6.96 -21.34 20.28
N THR A 377 8.21 -21.06 19.94
CA THR A 377 8.97 -19.97 20.56
C THR A 377 8.38 -18.61 20.20
N ALA A 378 8.02 -18.40 18.93
CA ALA A 378 7.46 -17.15 18.44
C ALA A 378 6.08 -16.80 19.04
N LEU A 379 5.30 -17.80 19.49
CA LEU A 379 4.05 -17.58 20.22
C LEU A 379 4.22 -16.82 21.55
N ASN A 380 5.44 -16.79 22.12
CA ASN A 380 5.74 -16.04 23.35
C ASN A 380 6.14 -14.57 23.08
N SER A 381 6.12 -14.13 21.81
CA SER A 381 6.45 -12.75 21.45
C SER A 381 5.44 -11.76 22.01
N GLN A 382 5.90 -10.54 22.32
CA GLN A 382 5.01 -9.42 22.66
C GLN A 382 4.32 -8.82 21.42
N SER A 383 4.85 -9.06 20.22
CA SER A 383 4.27 -8.61 18.95
C SER A 383 3.05 -9.46 18.57
N TYR A 384 1.92 -8.82 18.29
CA TYR A 384 0.71 -9.50 17.82
C TYR A 384 0.91 -10.05 16.40
N ALA A 385 1.68 -9.37 15.55
CA ALA A 385 2.05 -9.86 14.21
C ALA A 385 2.82 -11.18 14.27
N VAL A 386 3.85 -11.25 15.13
CA VAL A 386 4.66 -12.47 15.29
C VAL A 386 3.84 -13.60 15.90
N GLN A 387 3.04 -13.32 16.94
CA GLN A 387 2.15 -14.33 17.54
C GLN A 387 1.12 -14.85 16.53
N GLY A 388 0.46 -13.96 15.79
CA GLY A 388 -0.54 -14.34 14.79
C GLY A 388 0.05 -15.17 13.66
N ALA A 389 1.24 -14.79 13.16
CA ALA A 389 1.98 -15.57 12.17
C ALA A 389 2.34 -16.96 12.69
N ALA A 390 2.84 -17.06 13.91
CA ALA A 390 3.21 -18.31 14.55
C ALA A 390 2.01 -19.23 14.79
N LEU A 391 0.88 -18.67 15.22
CA LEU A 391 -0.37 -19.40 15.42
C LEU A 391 -0.88 -20.00 14.10
N ASN A 392 -0.88 -19.22 13.02
CA ASN A 392 -1.27 -19.71 11.69
C ASN A 392 -0.31 -20.78 11.17
N ALA A 393 1.01 -20.58 11.33
CA ALA A 393 2.02 -21.55 10.92
C ALA A 393 1.91 -22.87 11.70
N LEU A 394 1.61 -22.79 13.00
CA LEU A 394 1.34 -23.96 13.83
C LEU A 394 0.05 -24.67 13.39
N ALA A 395 -1.04 -23.93 13.17
CA ALA A 395 -2.33 -24.50 12.77
C ALA A 395 -2.27 -25.32 11.48
N ALA A 396 -1.38 -24.97 10.56
CA ALA A 396 -1.17 -25.70 9.31
C ALA A 396 -0.55 -27.11 9.50
N GLN A 397 0.03 -27.38 10.67
CA GLN A 397 0.74 -28.63 11.00
C GLN A 397 0.18 -29.33 12.24
N ASN A 398 -0.27 -28.59 13.26
CA ASN A 398 -0.84 -29.09 14.50
C ASN A 398 -2.14 -28.33 14.86
N PRO A 399 -3.26 -28.63 14.18
CA PRO A 399 -4.51 -27.87 14.32
C PRO A 399 -5.13 -27.94 15.71
N ASP A 400 -5.03 -29.07 16.41
CA ASP A 400 -5.62 -29.24 17.74
C ASP A 400 -4.91 -28.39 18.80
N GLU A 401 -3.57 -28.37 18.76
CA GLU A 401 -2.77 -27.52 19.63
C GLU A 401 -3.03 -26.03 19.35
N ALA A 402 -3.10 -25.66 18.07
CA ALA A 402 -3.40 -24.29 17.67
C ALA A 402 -4.81 -23.85 18.13
N LEU A 403 -5.82 -24.72 18.05
CA LEU A 403 -7.17 -24.42 18.55
C LEU A 403 -7.18 -24.16 20.05
N LYS A 404 -6.42 -24.94 20.83
CA LYS A 404 -6.28 -24.70 22.28
C LYS A 404 -5.63 -23.34 22.56
N LEU A 405 -4.52 -23.05 21.89
CA LEU A 405 -3.78 -21.80 22.06
C LEU A 405 -4.59 -20.57 21.63
N ALA A 406 -5.38 -20.69 20.56
CA ALA A 406 -6.26 -19.63 20.10
C ALA A 406 -7.25 -19.19 21.20
N ARG A 407 -7.77 -20.14 22.00
CA ARG A 407 -8.62 -19.84 23.17
C ARG A 407 -7.87 -19.09 24.27
N ASP A 408 -6.62 -19.47 24.51
CA ASP A 408 -5.78 -18.79 25.51
C ASP A 408 -5.48 -17.33 25.12
N PHE A 409 -5.39 -17.03 23.83
CA PHE A 409 -5.14 -15.68 23.31
C PHE A 409 -6.38 -14.77 23.21
N GLU A 410 -7.60 -15.27 23.45
CA GLU A 410 -8.81 -14.45 23.36
C GLU A 410 -8.82 -13.23 24.29
N LYS A 411 -8.12 -13.33 25.42
CA LYS A 411 -8.08 -12.27 26.44
C LYS A 411 -7.21 -11.08 26.03
N ASP A 412 -6.19 -11.32 25.21
CA ASP A 412 -5.24 -10.29 24.80
C ASP A 412 -4.83 -10.51 23.34
N ASN A 413 -5.62 -9.94 22.43
CA ASN A 413 -5.38 -9.97 21.00
C ASN A 413 -5.81 -8.66 20.34
N LYS A 414 -5.03 -8.26 19.33
CA LYS A 414 -5.30 -7.16 18.41
C LYS A 414 -4.79 -7.52 17.03
N GLY A 415 -5.25 -6.79 16.02
CA GLY A 415 -4.74 -6.84 14.65
C GLY A 415 -4.52 -8.25 14.11
N ALA A 416 -3.27 -8.57 13.76
CA ALA A 416 -2.88 -9.83 13.13
C ALA A 416 -3.14 -11.07 14.01
N LEU A 417 -3.04 -10.97 15.34
CA LEU A 417 -3.35 -12.10 16.23
C LEU A 417 -4.85 -12.39 16.23
N THR A 418 -5.70 -11.36 16.28
CA THR A 418 -7.16 -11.53 16.18
C THR A 418 -7.52 -12.24 14.87
N GLN A 419 -6.91 -11.85 13.75
CA GLN A 419 -7.15 -12.51 12.45
C GLN A 419 -6.67 -13.96 12.43
N ALA A 420 -5.57 -14.28 13.11
CA ALA A 420 -5.08 -15.65 13.25
C ALA A 420 -6.03 -16.51 14.09
N ILE A 421 -6.52 -16.00 15.23
CA ILE A 421 -7.53 -16.69 16.07
C ILE A 421 -8.79 -16.97 15.24
N VAL A 422 -9.29 -15.96 14.51
CA VAL A 422 -10.43 -16.10 13.61
C VAL A 422 -10.18 -17.18 12.56
N SER A 423 -9.00 -17.20 11.93
CA SER A 423 -8.64 -18.21 10.93
C SER A 423 -8.60 -19.63 11.52
N VAL A 424 -8.05 -19.79 12.71
CA VAL A 424 -8.00 -21.07 13.43
C VAL A 424 -9.41 -21.55 13.78
N TYR A 425 -10.25 -20.68 14.32
CA TYR A 425 -11.63 -21.01 14.68
C TYR A 425 -12.50 -21.31 13.46
N ALA A 426 -12.35 -20.55 12.39
CA ALA A 426 -13.04 -20.78 11.14
C ALA A 426 -12.68 -22.16 10.55
N ALA A 427 -11.42 -22.58 10.64
CA ALA A 427 -10.98 -23.89 10.14
C ALA A 427 -11.36 -25.05 11.09
N GLN A 428 -11.06 -24.93 12.37
CA GLN A 428 -11.08 -26.05 13.34
C GLN A 428 -12.18 -25.94 14.39
N GLY A 429 -12.64 -24.74 14.69
CA GLY A 429 -13.68 -24.47 15.69
C GLY A 429 -15.05 -25.02 15.30
N ALA A 430 -15.96 -24.91 16.27
CA ALA A 430 -17.36 -25.32 16.15
C ALA A 430 -18.27 -24.25 16.79
N GLU A 431 -19.38 -24.66 17.37
CA GLU A 431 -20.38 -23.73 17.90
C GLU A 431 -19.86 -22.86 19.06
N ALA A 432 -18.94 -23.37 19.88
CA ALA A 432 -18.41 -22.67 21.04
C ALA A 432 -17.61 -21.40 20.66
N GLU A 433 -16.89 -21.45 19.54
CA GLU A 433 -16.05 -20.33 19.06
C GLU A 433 -16.83 -19.34 18.17
N LEU A 434 -18.09 -19.65 17.82
CA LEU A 434 -18.91 -18.82 16.93
C LEU A 434 -19.04 -17.36 17.42
N PRO A 435 -19.23 -17.07 18.73
CA PRO A 435 -19.37 -15.70 19.20
C PRO A 435 -18.13 -14.84 18.90
N PHE A 436 -16.91 -15.41 19.00
CA PHE A 436 -15.68 -14.68 18.73
C PHE A 436 -15.56 -14.31 17.25
N VAL A 437 -15.75 -15.30 16.36
CA VAL A 437 -15.68 -15.09 14.90
C VAL A 437 -16.77 -14.11 14.44
N SER A 438 -17.99 -14.23 14.99
CA SER A 438 -19.11 -13.32 14.68
C SER A 438 -18.79 -11.89 15.09
N LYS A 439 -18.27 -11.68 16.30
CA LYS A 439 -17.89 -10.36 16.78
C LYS A 439 -16.80 -9.73 15.90
N ALA A 440 -15.76 -10.50 15.56
CA ALA A 440 -14.68 -10.03 14.70
C ALA A 440 -15.17 -9.66 13.29
N PHE A 441 -16.09 -10.46 12.73
CA PHE A 441 -16.77 -10.14 11.48
C PHE A 441 -17.57 -8.84 11.62
N ASP A 442 -18.48 -8.75 12.60
CA ASP A 442 -19.41 -7.63 12.73
C ASP A 442 -18.70 -6.28 12.94
N GLN A 443 -17.63 -6.27 13.73
CA GLN A 443 -16.80 -5.09 14.02
C GLN A 443 -15.76 -4.79 12.93
N GLY A 444 -15.50 -5.72 12.02
CA GLY A 444 -14.52 -5.57 10.96
C GLY A 444 -14.95 -4.60 9.86
N GLY A 445 -13.97 -3.93 9.26
CA GLY A 445 -14.17 -3.20 8.00
C GLY A 445 -14.51 -4.14 6.83
N PRO A 446 -14.88 -3.61 5.65
CA PRO A 446 -15.32 -4.42 4.51
C PRO A 446 -14.32 -5.51 4.09
N GLN A 447 -13.03 -5.17 4.05
CA GLN A 447 -11.98 -6.14 3.73
C GLN A 447 -11.86 -7.26 4.76
N VAL A 448 -11.97 -6.93 6.05
CA VAL A 448 -11.91 -7.93 7.14
C VAL A 448 -13.10 -8.87 7.02
N LYS A 449 -14.32 -8.33 6.86
CA LYS A 449 -15.54 -9.13 6.65
C LYS A 449 -15.37 -10.11 5.50
N PHE A 450 -14.89 -9.61 4.36
CA PHE A 450 -14.66 -10.43 3.17
C PHE A 450 -13.62 -11.54 3.42
N ASN A 451 -12.48 -11.19 4.01
CA ASN A 451 -11.42 -12.15 4.33
C ASN A 451 -11.91 -13.22 5.31
N THR A 452 -12.63 -12.83 6.37
CA THR A 452 -13.17 -13.78 7.35
C THR A 452 -14.11 -14.79 6.70
N MET A 453 -15.00 -14.35 5.79
CA MET A 453 -15.87 -15.27 5.03
C MET A 453 -15.06 -16.28 4.22
N GLN A 454 -14.03 -15.82 3.51
CA GLN A 454 -13.17 -16.66 2.68
C GLN A 454 -12.29 -17.62 3.50
N GLN A 455 -11.89 -17.24 4.70
CA GLN A 455 -10.96 -18.00 5.57
C GLN A 455 -11.65 -19.13 6.36
N GLY A 456 -12.75 -19.67 5.86
CA GLY A 456 -13.39 -20.87 6.39
C GLY A 456 -14.59 -20.61 7.30
N TYR A 457 -15.06 -19.37 7.45
CA TYR A 457 -16.25 -19.11 8.29
C TYR A 457 -17.48 -19.88 7.77
N ILE A 458 -17.60 -20.05 6.44
CA ILE A 458 -18.58 -20.96 5.83
C ILE A 458 -18.44 -22.41 6.32
N ASN A 459 -17.21 -22.94 6.37
CA ASN A 459 -16.96 -24.30 6.83
C ASN A 459 -17.27 -24.46 8.32
N MET A 460 -17.07 -23.42 9.13
CA MET A 460 -17.47 -23.39 10.52
C MET A 460 -19.00 -23.46 10.67
N LEU A 461 -19.74 -22.61 9.94
CA LEU A 461 -21.22 -22.63 9.94
C LEU A 461 -21.78 -23.98 9.49
N ALA A 462 -21.08 -24.68 8.59
CA ALA A 462 -21.45 -26.02 8.17
C ALA A 462 -21.46 -27.04 9.31
N LYS A 463 -20.68 -26.84 10.37
CA LYS A 463 -20.61 -27.71 11.55
C LYS A 463 -21.67 -27.37 12.62
N ILE A 464 -22.41 -26.28 12.48
CA ILE A 464 -23.38 -25.79 13.47
C ILE A 464 -24.79 -26.26 13.12
N ASN A 465 -25.48 -26.88 14.07
CA ASN A 465 -26.83 -27.42 13.86
C ASN A 465 -27.93 -26.45 14.29
N ASP A 466 -27.63 -25.48 15.17
CA ASP A 466 -28.58 -24.45 15.58
C ASP A 466 -28.97 -23.54 14.39
N THR A 467 -30.21 -23.70 13.93
CA THR A 467 -30.75 -22.97 12.77
C THR A 467 -30.82 -21.46 13.02
N GLN A 468 -31.11 -21.01 14.24
CA GLN A 468 -31.20 -19.57 14.52
C GLN A 468 -29.82 -18.93 14.41
N LYS A 469 -28.79 -19.58 14.95
CA LYS A 469 -27.40 -19.10 14.87
C LYS A 469 -26.89 -19.07 13.42
N VAL A 470 -27.18 -20.10 12.63
CA VAL A 470 -26.80 -20.13 11.21
C VAL A 470 -27.51 -19.01 10.44
N ASN A 471 -28.83 -18.87 10.60
CA ASN A 471 -29.63 -17.88 9.87
C ASN A 471 -29.17 -16.45 10.17
N ALA A 472 -28.89 -16.13 11.45
CA ALA A 472 -28.39 -14.81 11.84
C ALA A 472 -27.05 -14.43 11.18
N ARG A 473 -26.24 -15.41 10.79
CA ARG A 473 -24.97 -15.19 10.05
C ARG A 473 -25.17 -15.12 8.56
N VAL A 474 -26.09 -15.91 8.02
CA VAL A 474 -26.53 -15.78 6.63
C VAL A 474 -27.09 -14.38 6.37
N ASP A 475 -27.89 -13.83 7.29
CA ASP A 475 -28.40 -12.45 7.17
C ASP A 475 -27.27 -11.42 7.11
N ALA A 476 -26.28 -11.52 8.00
CA ALA A 476 -25.16 -10.58 7.99
C ALA A 476 -24.31 -10.66 6.70
N PHE A 477 -24.16 -11.86 6.11
CA PHE A 477 -23.49 -12.03 4.82
C PHE A 477 -24.32 -11.44 3.67
N LYS A 478 -25.63 -11.65 3.69
CA LYS A 478 -26.58 -11.07 2.74
C LYS A 478 -26.55 -9.54 2.79
N ASP A 479 -26.67 -8.95 3.97
CA ASP A 479 -26.68 -7.49 4.15
C ASP A 479 -25.36 -6.88 3.65
N PHE A 480 -24.24 -7.56 3.93
CA PHE A 480 -22.94 -7.17 3.41
C PHE A 480 -22.87 -7.25 1.88
N ALA A 481 -23.35 -8.35 1.28
CA ALA A 481 -23.38 -8.52 -0.18
C ALA A 481 -24.24 -7.45 -0.87
N ILE A 482 -25.44 -7.17 -0.34
CA ILE A 482 -26.33 -6.15 -0.88
C ILE A 482 -25.68 -4.76 -0.78
N LYS A 483 -25.14 -4.43 0.40
CA LYS A 483 -24.49 -3.12 0.64
C LYS A 483 -23.32 -2.85 -0.30
N PHE A 484 -22.52 -3.87 -0.63
CA PHE A 484 -21.33 -3.73 -1.48
C PHE A 484 -21.52 -4.27 -2.91
N LYS A 485 -22.78 -4.45 -3.35
CA LYS A 485 -23.11 -4.97 -4.69
C LYS A 485 -22.51 -4.13 -5.83
N GLN A 486 -22.45 -2.80 -5.67
CA GLN A 486 -21.83 -1.90 -6.66
C GLN A 486 -20.33 -2.18 -6.89
N TYR A 487 -19.66 -2.83 -5.94
CA TYR A 487 -18.26 -3.22 -6.04
C TYR A 487 -18.08 -4.69 -6.46
N GLY A 488 -19.15 -5.37 -6.87
CA GLY A 488 -19.11 -6.78 -7.32
C GLY A 488 -18.89 -7.81 -6.21
N ILE A 489 -19.14 -7.44 -4.95
CA ILE A 489 -18.95 -8.33 -3.78
C ILE A 489 -20.06 -9.37 -3.64
N ASP A 490 -21.22 -9.13 -4.25
CA ASP A 490 -22.38 -10.02 -4.24
C ASP A 490 -22.07 -11.41 -4.81
N GLN A 491 -21.38 -11.48 -5.96
CA GLN A 491 -21.11 -12.74 -6.65
C GLN A 491 -20.22 -13.70 -5.83
N PRO A 492 -19.08 -13.26 -5.26
CA PRO A 492 -18.31 -14.08 -4.33
C PRO A 492 -19.13 -14.57 -3.12
N VAL A 493 -19.96 -13.71 -2.53
CA VAL A 493 -20.78 -14.09 -1.36
C VAL A 493 -21.85 -15.11 -1.74
N ILE A 494 -22.53 -14.92 -2.88
CA ILE A 494 -23.48 -15.92 -3.42
C ILE A 494 -22.80 -17.27 -3.63
N SER A 495 -21.58 -17.29 -4.17
CA SER A 495 -20.81 -18.53 -4.34
C SER A 495 -20.56 -19.24 -3.00
N MET A 496 -20.13 -18.47 -1.99
CA MET A 496 -19.90 -18.96 -0.62
C MET A 496 -21.18 -19.49 0.05
N LEU A 497 -22.32 -18.81 -0.08
CA LEU A 497 -23.60 -19.26 0.46
C LEU A 497 -24.11 -20.53 -0.24
N ASN A 498 -23.92 -20.63 -1.56
CA ASN A 498 -24.26 -21.84 -2.31
C ASN A 498 -23.38 -23.04 -1.92
N GLN A 499 -22.10 -22.81 -1.61
CA GLN A 499 -21.23 -23.84 -1.05
C GLN A 499 -21.77 -24.33 0.30
N LEU A 500 -22.13 -23.42 1.22
CA LEU A 500 -22.73 -23.78 2.51
C LEU A 500 -24.02 -24.58 2.33
N LYS A 501 -24.90 -24.12 1.43
CA LYS A 501 -26.17 -24.80 1.11
C LYS A 501 -25.92 -26.24 0.67
N THR A 502 -24.98 -26.44 -0.24
CA THR A 502 -24.62 -27.76 -0.75
C THR A 502 -24.11 -28.67 0.37
N GLN A 503 -23.29 -28.14 1.28
CA GLN A 503 -22.80 -28.89 2.45
C GLN A 503 -23.96 -29.29 3.38
N LYS A 504 -24.88 -28.37 3.71
CA LYS A 504 -26.07 -28.66 4.54
C LYS A 504 -26.99 -29.70 3.91
N GLN A 505 -27.25 -29.60 2.61
CA GLN A 505 -28.06 -30.58 1.87
C GLN A 505 -27.41 -31.98 1.88
N ASN A 506 -26.09 -32.05 1.72
CA ASN A 506 -25.38 -33.33 1.78
C ASN A 506 -25.41 -33.93 3.18
N GLN A 507 -25.27 -33.11 4.24
CA GLN A 507 -25.43 -33.55 5.62
C GLN A 507 -26.86 -34.04 5.90
N ALA A 508 -27.89 -33.34 5.39
CA ALA A 508 -29.29 -33.71 5.56
C ALA A 508 -29.63 -35.07 4.93
N LYS A 509 -28.98 -35.44 3.82
CA LYS A 509 -29.12 -36.77 3.20
C LYS A 509 -28.62 -37.91 4.11
N ALA A 510 -27.60 -37.64 4.93
CA ALA A 510 -27.01 -38.60 5.85
C ALA A 510 -27.64 -38.57 7.26
N ALA A 511 -28.40 -37.51 7.59
CA ALA A 511 -29.06 -37.34 8.88
C ALA A 511 -30.49 -37.89 8.89
N ASN A 512 -31.04 -38.10 10.10
CA ASN A 512 -32.43 -38.53 10.33
C ASN A 512 -33.09 -37.66 11.41
N GLY A 513 -34.42 -37.72 11.49
CA GLY A 513 -35.20 -37.06 12.54
C GLY A 513 -35.05 -35.53 12.55
N GLU A 514 -34.97 -34.95 13.74
CA GLU A 514 -34.91 -33.50 13.95
C GLU A 514 -33.71 -32.84 13.27
N LEU A 515 -32.54 -33.49 13.31
CA LEU A 515 -31.32 -32.97 12.67
C LEU A 515 -31.50 -32.82 11.15
N LYS A 516 -32.16 -33.78 10.50
CA LYS A 516 -32.47 -33.68 9.06
C LYS A 516 -33.37 -32.48 8.75
N ASN A 517 -34.37 -32.24 9.60
CA ASN A 517 -35.29 -31.11 9.44
C ASN A 517 -34.56 -29.78 9.63
N GLN A 518 -33.69 -29.67 10.63
CA GLN A 518 -32.86 -28.48 10.87
C GLN A 518 -31.95 -28.17 9.68
N LEU A 519 -31.24 -29.19 9.16
CA LEU A 519 -30.33 -29.03 8.02
C LEU A 519 -31.06 -28.64 6.73
N ASN A 520 -32.24 -29.22 6.46
CA ASN A 520 -33.07 -28.82 5.33
C ASN A 520 -33.56 -27.37 5.48
N ALA A 521 -34.06 -26.99 6.66
CA ALA A 521 -34.51 -25.62 6.92
C ALA A 521 -33.38 -24.59 6.72
N GLN A 522 -32.16 -24.92 7.12
CA GLN A 522 -30.98 -24.07 6.86
C GLN A 522 -30.67 -23.96 5.36
N ALA A 523 -30.75 -25.06 4.60
CA ALA A 523 -30.54 -25.06 3.16
C ALA A 523 -31.60 -24.23 2.40
N ASP A 524 -32.86 -24.30 2.82
CA ASP A 524 -33.95 -23.51 2.26
C ASP A 524 -33.75 -22.02 2.56
N TYR A 525 -33.33 -21.69 3.79
CA TYR A 525 -33.02 -20.32 4.19
C TYR A 525 -31.87 -19.72 3.37
N LEU A 526 -30.82 -20.50 3.13
CA LEU A 526 -29.70 -20.11 2.25
C LEU A 526 -30.15 -19.84 0.81
N THR A 527 -31.11 -20.62 0.30
CA THR A 527 -31.69 -20.39 -1.03
C THR A 527 -32.40 -19.04 -1.08
N LYS A 528 -33.25 -18.77 -0.09
CA LYS A 528 -33.96 -17.49 0.02
C LYS A 528 -32.99 -16.30 0.12
N ALA A 529 -31.95 -16.41 0.94
CA ALA A 529 -30.95 -15.36 1.06
C ALA A 529 -30.23 -15.07 -0.27
N VAL A 530 -29.90 -16.10 -1.06
CA VAL A 530 -29.29 -15.92 -2.40
C VAL A 530 -30.26 -15.22 -3.37
N GLU A 531 -31.55 -15.54 -3.33
CA GLU A 531 -32.58 -14.87 -4.13
C GLU A 531 -32.74 -13.38 -3.74
N GLU A 532 -32.67 -13.07 -2.44
CA GLU A 532 -32.70 -11.70 -1.91
C GLU A 532 -31.48 -10.89 -2.39
N ILE A 533 -30.25 -11.44 -2.30
CA ILE A 533 -29.04 -10.77 -2.83
C ILE A 533 -29.17 -10.49 -4.33
N ASN A 534 -29.66 -11.46 -5.11
CA ASN A 534 -29.84 -11.31 -6.55
C ASN A 534 -30.84 -10.19 -6.88
N SER A 535 -31.97 -10.17 -6.18
CA SER A 535 -33.02 -9.16 -6.36
C SER A 535 -32.68 -7.80 -5.73
N GLY A 536 -31.65 -7.72 -4.88
CA GLY A 536 -31.26 -6.51 -4.15
C GLY A 536 -32.28 -6.09 -3.10
N LYS A 537 -33.08 -7.03 -2.60
CA LYS A 537 -34.16 -6.81 -1.63
C LYS A 537 -33.76 -7.19 -0.22
#